data_AF-A0A955T5Y3-F1
#
_entry.id   AF-A0A955T5Y3-F1
#
_cell.length_a   1.000
_cell.length_b   1.000
_cell.length_c   1.000
_cell.angle_alpha   90.00
_cell.angle_beta   90.00
_cell.angle_gamma   90.00
#
_symmetry.space_group_name_H-M   'P 1'
#
loop_
_entity.id
_entity.type
_entity.pdbx_description
1 polymer ?
#
loop_
_entity_poly.entity_id
_entity_poly.type
_entity_poly.pdbx_seq_one_letter_code
_entity_poly.pdbx_strand_id
1 'polypeptide(L)'
;MKRSWRFVLSLLLVLLVFIGYRLLFDKPPAYTLTDLGEIENEDFWMILNDRDQLLLYVRSLVDDKPVDRCQIWEQGKVIHSFDQARLGYPFRVYDFNDNGQIVGQIRKGEVNQGFRWAPEDGMTLFEVEYIASIND
;
A
#
# COMPACT_ATOMS: atom_id res chain seq x y z
N MET A 1 -26.09 53.52 24.35
CA MET A 1 -26.22 52.70 23.12
C MET A 1 -24.94 52.51 22.28
N LYS A 2 -23.76 53.05 22.64
CA LYS A 2 -22.53 52.92 21.82
C LYS A 2 -21.66 51.66 22.07
N ARG A 3 -22.08 50.73 22.95
CA ARG A 3 -21.25 49.58 23.36
C ARG A 3 -21.53 48.29 22.56
N SER A 4 -22.69 48.17 21.90
CA SER A 4 -23.12 46.95 21.21
C SER A 4 -22.44 46.71 19.85
N TRP A 5 -22.07 47.77 19.13
CA TRP A 5 -21.52 47.63 17.76
C TRP A 5 -20.16 46.93 17.73
N ARG A 6 -19.31 47.11 18.76
CA ARG A 6 -18.02 46.42 18.86
C ARG A 6 -18.18 44.90 18.98
N PHE A 7 -19.18 44.47 19.73
CA PHE A 7 -19.48 43.05 19.92
C PHE A 7 -19.95 42.40 18.61
N VAL A 8 -20.80 43.11 17.86
CA VAL A 8 -21.26 42.69 16.52
C VAL A 8 -20.08 42.58 15.54
N LEU A 9 -19.17 43.56 15.55
CA LEU A 9 -18.00 43.57 14.68
C LEU A 9 -17.04 42.40 14.97
N SER A 10 -16.79 42.10 16.25
CA SER A 10 -15.97 40.96 16.66
C SER A 10 -16.60 39.63 16.23
N LEU A 11 -17.92 39.49 16.34
CA LEU A 11 -18.62 38.27 15.94
C LEU A 11 -18.55 38.07 14.41
N LEU A 12 -18.72 39.14 13.64
CA LEU A 12 -18.56 39.12 12.19
C LEU A 12 -17.14 38.73 11.78
N LEU A 13 -16.12 39.23 12.48
CA LEU A 13 -14.72 38.89 12.19
C LEU A 13 -14.45 37.39 12.40
N VAL A 14 -14.91 36.83 13.53
CA VAL A 14 -14.77 35.39 13.81
C VAL A 14 -15.50 34.55 12.76
N LEU A 15 -16.71 34.96 12.37
CA LEU A 15 -17.46 34.27 11.33
C LEU A 15 -16.73 34.30 9.99
N LEU A 16 -16.15 35.44 9.60
CA LEU A 16 -15.38 35.58 8.36
C LEU A 16 -14.11 34.73 8.37
N VAL A 17 -13.39 34.69 9.50
CA VAL A 17 -12.22 33.81 9.66
C VAL A 17 -12.63 32.34 9.56
N PHE A 18 -13.73 31.95 10.18
CA PHE A 18 -14.23 30.58 10.12
C PHE A 18 -14.66 30.19 8.70
N ILE A 19 -15.39 31.06 7.99
CA ILE A 19 -15.78 30.86 6.59
C ILE A 19 -14.53 30.80 5.69
N GLY A 20 -13.58 31.71 5.88
CA GLY A 20 -12.32 31.72 5.13
C GLY A 20 -11.50 30.45 5.34
N TYR A 21 -11.40 29.99 6.59
CA TYR A 21 -10.73 28.74 6.95
C TYR A 21 -11.40 27.54 6.25
N ARG A 22 -12.72 27.42 6.35
CA ARG A 22 -13.48 26.36 5.67
C ARG A 22 -13.26 26.38 4.16
N LEU A 23 -13.34 27.54 3.52
CA LEU A 23 -13.14 27.65 2.06
C LEU A 23 -11.71 27.32 1.60
N LEU A 24 -10.71 27.58 2.44
CA LEU A 24 -9.30 27.34 2.11
C LEU A 24 -8.84 25.91 2.43
N PHE A 25 -9.38 25.30 3.49
CA PHE A 25 -8.84 24.07 4.06
C PHE A 25 -9.81 22.87 4.04
N ASP A 26 -11.12 23.06 3.77
CA ASP A 26 -12.05 21.92 3.60
C ASP A 26 -12.03 21.33 2.18
N LYS A 27 -11.14 21.78 1.29
CA LYS A 27 -11.00 21.09 0.02
C LYS A 27 -10.53 19.67 0.33
N PRO A 28 -11.29 18.62 -0.04
CA PRO A 28 -10.78 17.27 0.11
C PRO A 28 -9.44 17.20 -0.64
N PRO A 29 -8.45 16.45 -0.11
CA PRO A 29 -7.18 16.29 -0.82
C PRO A 29 -7.49 15.86 -2.26
N ALA A 30 -6.84 16.52 -3.21
CA ALA A 30 -6.96 16.14 -4.61
C ALA A 30 -6.38 14.73 -4.72
N TYR A 31 -7.25 13.74 -4.91
CA TYR A 31 -6.83 12.37 -5.15
C TYR A 31 -6.55 12.20 -6.64
N THR A 32 -5.44 11.54 -6.94
CA THR A 32 -5.17 11.09 -8.31
C THR A 32 -5.60 9.63 -8.37
N LEU A 33 -6.54 9.31 -9.26
CA LEU A 33 -6.87 7.92 -9.55
C LEU A 33 -5.83 7.40 -10.54
N THR A 34 -5.00 6.45 -10.10
CA THR A 34 -4.17 5.66 -11.00
C THR A 34 -4.93 4.41 -11.36
N ASP A 35 -5.20 4.23 -12.65
CA ASP A 35 -5.64 2.96 -13.19
C ASP A 35 -4.47 1.97 -13.15
N LEU A 36 -4.64 0.89 -12.39
CA LEU A 36 -3.64 -0.19 -12.24
C LEU A 36 -3.79 -1.26 -13.34
N GLY A 37 -4.72 -1.07 -14.26
CA GLY A 37 -5.11 -2.05 -15.28
C GLY A 37 -6.18 -3.02 -14.78
N GLU A 38 -6.62 -3.89 -15.69
CA GLU A 38 -7.56 -4.95 -15.38
C GLU A 38 -6.84 -6.12 -14.71
N ILE A 39 -7.28 -6.48 -13.51
CA ILE A 39 -6.78 -7.63 -12.77
C ILE A 39 -7.72 -8.80 -13.08
N GLU A 40 -7.44 -9.54 -14.15
CA GLU A 40 -8.19 -10.75 -14.53
C GLU A 40 -7.83 -11.94 -13.60
N ASN A 41 -8.23 -11.94 -12.32
CA ASN A 41 -7.75 -12.97 -11.38
C ASN A 41 -8.76 -13.40 -10.32
N GLU A 42 -8.60 -14.64 -9.85
CA GLU A 42 -9.45 -15.28 -8.84
C GLU A 42 -9.14 -14.80 -7.42
N ASP A 43 -7.86 -14.53 -7.12
CA ASP A 43 -7.40 -14.10 -5.80
C ASP A 43 -6.37 -12.96 -5.94
N PHE A 44 -6.65 -11.82 -5.31
CA PHE A 44 -5.69 -10.73 -5.17
C PHE A 44 -5.80 -10.09 -3.79
N TRP A 45 -4.72 -9.48 -3.33
CA TRP A 45 -4.75 -8.55 -2.20
C TRP A 45 -3.81 -7.39 -2.42
N MET A 46 -4.05 -6.34 -1.64
CA MET A 46 -3.34 -5.07 -1.72
C MET A 46 -2.93 -4.63 -0.32
N ILE A 47 -1.71 -4.14 -0.19
CA ILE A 47 -1.20 -3.51 1.05
C ILE A 47 -0.65 -2.14 0.66
N LEU A 48 -1.11 -1.08 1.32
CA LEU A 48 -0.64 0.29 1.15
C LEU A 48 0.15 0.67 2.41
N ASN A 49 1.35 1.20 2.24
CA ASN A 49 2.16 1.72 3.35
C ASN A 49 2.02 3.25 3.48
N ASP A 50 2.65 3.85 4.50
CA ASP A 50 2.55 5.28 4.80
C ASP A 50 3.39 6.16 3.84
N ARG A 51 4.09 5.54 2.88
CA ARG A 51 4.84 6.23 1.82
C ARG A 51 4.13 6.24 0.47
N ASP A 52 2.82 5.97 0.46
CA ASP A 52 2.02 5.88 -0.76
C ASP A 52 2.53 4.81 -1.73
N GLN A 53 3.18 3.76 -1.21
CA GLN A 53 3.57 2.60 -2.00
C GLN A 53 2.53 1.50 -1.84
N LEU A 54 2.11 0.96 -2.97
CA LEU A 54 1.13 -0.11 -3.04
C LEU A 54 1.84 -1.42 -3.40
N LEU A 55 1.74 -2.39 -2.51
CA LEU A 55 2.03 -3.77 -2.82
C LEU A 55 0.76 -4.44 -3.38
N LEU A 56 0.85 -4.94 -4.61
CA LEU A 56 -0.16 -5.79 -5.23
C LEU A 56 0.36 -7.22 -5.31
N TYR A 57 -0.40 -8.17 -4.80
CA TYR A 57 -0.16 -9.60 -5.03
C TYR A 57 -1.36 -10.20 -5.73
N VAL A 58 -1.07 -11.05 -6.69
CA VAL A 58 -2.04 -11.65 -7.60
C VAL A 58 -1.72 -13.11 -7.77
N ARG A 59 -2.72 -13.97 -7.59
CA ARG A 59 -2.68 -15.36 -8.02
C ARG A 59 -3.54 -15.52 -9.27
N SER A 60 -2.87 -15.85 -10.38
CA SER A 60 -3.47 -16.01 -11.69
C SER A 60 -3.37 -17.45 -12.17
N LEU A 61 -4.28 -17.91 -13.03
CA LEU A 61 -4.10 -19.17 -13.76
C LEU A 61 -3.38 -18.90 -15.10
N VAL A 62 -2.29 -19.60 -15.35
CA VAL A 62 -1.60 -19.64 -16.65
C VAL A 62 -1.52 -21.10 -17.07
N ASP A 63 -2.15 -21.45 -18.19
CA ASP A 63 -2.31 -22.84 -18.65
C ASP A 63 -2.85 -23.78 -17.54
N ASP A 64 -3.94 -23.36 -16.88
CA ASP A 64 -4.59 -24.04 -15.75
C ASP A 64 -3.71 -24.26 -14.51
N LYS A 65 -2.58 -23.56 -14.41
CA LYS A 65 -1.67 -23.62 -13.25
C LYS A 65 -1.64 -22.30 -12.50
N PRO A 66 -1.69 -22.31 -11.16
CA PRO A 66 -1.56 -21.10 -10.38
C PRO A 66 -0.14 -20.53 -10.53
N VAL A 67 -0.08 -19.24 -10.81
CA VAL A 67 1.12 -18.43 -10.89
C VAL A 67 0.95 -17.24 -9.96
N ASP A 68 1.79 -17.20 -8.93
CA ASP A 68 1.87 -16.10 -7.99
C ASP A 68 2.71 -14.95 -8.59
N ARG A 69 2.19 -13.72 -8.50
CA ARG A 69 2.84 -12.48 -8.94
C ARG A 69 2.74 -11.42 -7.85
N CYS A 70 3.80 -10.63 -7.71
CA CYS A 70 3.85 -9.52 -6.77
C CYS A 70 4.51 -8.31 -7.42
N GLN A 71 3.91 -7.13 -7.21
CA GLN A 71 4.35 -5.85 -7.75
C GLN A 71 4.28 -4.78 -6.67
N ILE A 72 5.33 -3.96 -6.57
CA ILE A 72 5.31 -2.73 -5.78
C ILE A 72 5.12 -1.56 -6.73
N TRP A 73 4.16 -0.71 -6.41
CA TRP A 73 3.79 0.48 -7.14
C TRP A 73 4.10 1.72 -6.30
N GLU A 74 4.62 2.75 -6.96
CA GLU A 74 4.85 4.07 -6.38
C GLU A 74 4.52 5.12 -7.44
N GLN A 75 3.70 6.11 -7.07
CA GLN A 75 3.29 7.20 -7.98
C GLN A 75 2.74 6.68 -9.33
N GLY A 76 1.97 5.60 -9.29
CA GLY A 76 1.34 4.97 -10.45
C GLY A 76 2.29 4.26 -11.40
N LYS A 77 3.50 3.92 -10.95
CA LYS A 77 4.47 3.10 -11.69
C LYS A 77 4.87 1.88 -10.89
N VAL A 78 5.01 0.74 -11.55
CA VAL A 78 5.66 -0.43 -10.96
C VAL A 78 7.13 -0.12 -10.76
N ILE A 79 7.58 -0.11 -9.50
CA ILE A 79 9.00 0.06 -9.15
C ILE A 79 9.72 -1.27 -8.97
N HIS A 80 8.99 -2.32 -8.56
CA HIS A 80 9.52 -3.67 -8.42
C HIS A 80 8.49 -4.73 -8.78
N SER A 81 8.97 -5.84 -9.34
CA SER A 81 8.14 -7.01 -9.63
C SER A 81 8.92 -8.31 -9.44
N PHE A 82 8.22 -9.32 -8.96
CA PHE A 82 8.68 -10.70 -8.96
C PHE A 82 7.50 -11.66 -9.07
N ASP A 83 7.77 -12.81 -9.68
CA ASP A 83 6.77 -13.83 -9.95
C ASP A 83 7.33 -15.21 -9.62
N GLN A 84 6.43 -16.18 -9.55
CA GLN A 84 6.75 -17.57 -9.28
C GLN A 84 7.69 -18.16 -10.34
N ALA A 85 7.64 -17.70 -11.59
CA ALA A 85 8.54 -18.18 -12.64
C ALA A 85 9.99 -17.79 -12.35
N ARG A 86 10.21 -16.57 -11.83
CA ARG A 86 11.51 -16.05 -11.41
C ARG A 86 12.00 -16.69 -10.12
N LEU A 87 11.10 -16.95 -9.16
CA LEU A 87 11.44 -17.53 -7.86
C LEU A 87 11.53 -19.07 -7.89
N GLY A 88 10.95 -19.72 -8.90
CA GLY A 88 10.90 -21.17 -9.05
C GLY A 88 9.88 -21.88 -8.16
N TYR A 89 9.19 -21.16 -7.28
CA TYR A 89 8.29 -21.73 -6.27
C TYR A 89 7.08 -20.82 -6.03
N PRO A 90 5.89 -21.40 -5.72
CA PRO A 90 4.75 -20.64 -5.24
C PRO A 90 5.12 -19.86 -3.98
N PHE A 91 4.57 -18.66 -3.84
CA PHE A 91 4.84 -17.81 -2.70
C PHE A 91 3.61 -17.02 -2.29
N ARG A 92 3.64 -16.55 -1.05
CA ARG A 92 2.60 -15.75 -0.45
C ARG A 92 3.23 -14.61 0.31
N VAL A 93 2.75 -13.40 0.10
CA VAL A 93 3.14 -12.23 0.87
C VAL A 93 2.25 -12.13 2.12
N TYR A 94 2.81 -11.68 3.24
CA TYR A 94 2.03 -11.45 4.45
C TYR A 94 2.01 -9.98 4.85
N ASP A 95 3.11 -9.27 4.63
CA ASP A 95 3.24 -7.92 5.15
C ASP A 95 4.25 -7.08 4.35
N PHE A 96 4.12 -5.77 4.46
CA PHE A 96 4.84 -4.76 3.68
C PHE A 96 5.01 -3.47 4.49
N ASN A 97 6.25 -3.00 4.68
CA ASN A 97 6.57 -1.82 5.50
C ASN A 97 6.92 -0.58 4.67
N ASP A 98 7.13 0.55 5.34
CA ASP A 98 7.50 1.85 4.76
C ASP A 98 8.89 1.86 4.09
N ASN A 99 9.73 0.87 4.34
CA ASN A 99 11.01 0.73 3.66
C ASN A 99 10.90 -0.05 2.35
N GLY A 100 9.68 -0.37 1.92
CA GLY A 100 9.44 -1.17 0.74
C GLY A 100 9.79 -2.65 0.94
N GLN A 101 9.98 -3.10 2.18
CA GLN A 101 10.38 -4.48 2.48
C GLN A 101 9.15 -5.36 2.59
N ILE A 102 9.30 -6.61 2.17
CA ILE A 102 8.21 -7.59 2.14
C ILE A 102 8.61 -8.78 3.00
N VAL A 103 7.66 -9.32 3.75
CA VAL A 103 7.78 -10.66 4.34
C VAL A 103 6.69 -11.59 3.85
N GLY A 104 7.04 -12.86 3.76
CA GLY A 104 6.14 -13.86 3.24
C GLY A 104 6.65 -15.27 3.44
N GLN A 105 6.05 -16.20 2.69
CA GLN A 105 6.41 -17.60 2.67
C GLN A 105 6.53 -18.10 1.23
N ILE A 106 7.52 -18.95 1.00
CA ILE A 106 7.73 -19.67 -0.25
C ILE A 106 7.56 -21.17 0.00
N ARG A 107 6.88 -21.86 -0.92
CA ARG A 107 6.63 -23.31 -0.81
C ARG A 107 7.61 -24.09 -1.68
N LYS A 108 8.60 -24.71 -1.06
CA LYS A 108 9.61 -25.54 -1.73
C LYS A 108 9.29 -27.02 -1.50
N GLY A 109 8.38 -27.55 -2.31
CA GLY A 109 7.84 -28.91 -2.15
C GLY A 109 6.90 -29.02 -0.95
N GLU A 110 7.23 -29.89 0.01
CA GLU A 110 6.50 -30.06 1.28
C GLU A 110 6.99 -29.12 2.39
N VAL A 111 8.07 -28.37 2.15
CA VAL A 111 8.65 -27.46 3.13
C VAL A 111 8.24 -26.03 2.81
N ASN A 112 7.74 -25.35 3.83
CA ASN A 112 7.52 -23.91 3.80
C ASN A 112 8.75 -23.20 4.36
N GLN A 113 9.23 -22.17 3.66
CA GLN A 113 10.29 -21.29 4.15
C GLN A 113 9.78 -19.86 4.20
N GLY A 114 10.19 -19.12 5.22
CA GLY A 114 9.94 -17.70 5.31
C GLY A 114 10.87 -16.99 4.36
N PHE A 115 10.42 -15.86 3.84
CA PHE A 115 11.28 -14.96 3.10
C PHE A 115 11.11 -13.53 3.59
N ARG A 116 12.19 -12.78 3.49
CA ARG A 116 12.23 -11.32 3.56
C ARG A 116 12.82 -10.84 2.25
N TRP A 117 12.13 -9.92 1.59
CA TRP A 117 12.64 -9.21 0.45
C TRP A 117 12.90 -7.76 0.84
N ALA A 118 14.05 -7.23 0.43
CA ALA A 118 14.35 -5.79 0.49
C ALA A 118 14.90 -5.34 -0.87
N PRO A 119 14.65 -4.08 -1.29
CA PRO A 119 15.17 -3.56 -2.55
C PRO A 119 16.69 -3.68 -2.69
N GLU A 120 17.42 -3.52 -1.59
CA GLU A 120 18.88 -3.48 -1.55
C GLU A 120 19.50 -4.88 -1.40
N ASP A 121 18.87 -5.74 -0.60
CA ASP A 121 19.42 -7.05 -0.23
C ASP A 121 18.86 -8.19 -1.11
N GLY A 122 17.77 -7.95 -1.82
CA GLY A 122 17.01 -8.98 -2.51
C GLY A 122 16.33 -9.95 -1.53
N MET A 123 16.19 -11.21 -1.95
CA MET A 123 15.45 -12.23 -1.22
C MET A 123 16.35 -12.99 -0.24
N THR A 124 16.01 -12.96 1.05
CA THR A 124 16.62 -13.78 2.10
C THR A 124 15.62 -14.80 2.59
N LEU A 125 16.03 -16.08 2.63
CA LEU A 125 15.20 -17.18 3.14
C LEU A 125 15.58 -17.51 4.58
N PHE A 126 14.59 -17.88 5.39
CA PHE A 126 14.79 -18.33 6.75
C PHE A 126 13.77 -19.41 7.12
N GLU A 127 14.13 -20.27 8.07
CA GLU A 127 13.22 -21.29 8.57
C GLU A 127 12.16 -20.63 9.45
N VAL A 128 10.88 -20.88 9.14
CA VAL A 128 9.75 -20.49 9.99
C VAL A 128 8.72 -21.58 10.02
N GLU A 129 8.20 -21.83 11.23
CA GLU A 129 6.96 -22.56 11.45
C GLU A 129 5.72 -21.65 11.39
N TYR A 130 5.88 -20.32 11.37
CA TYR A 130 4.79 -19.36 11.58
C TYR A 130 4.75 -18.21 10.56
N ILE A 131 3.62 -17.50 10.55
CA ILE A 131 3.38 -16.28 9.77
C ILE A 131 4.30 -15.17 10.31
N ALA A 132 4.98 -14.45 9.42
CA ALA A 132 5.82 -13.31 9.75
C ALA A 132 5.09 -11.99 9.44
N SER A 133 5.28 -10.99 10.30
CA SER A 133 4.96 -9.59 10.06
C SER A 133 6.26 -8.80 10.11
N ILE A 134 6.31 -7.68 9.39
CA ILE A 134 7.45 -6.79 9.35
C ILE A 134 7.02 -5.43 9.89
N ASN A 135 7.74 -4.93 10.89
CA ASN A 135 7.47 -3.63 11.46
C ASN A 135 8.20 -2.53 10.67
N ASP A 136 7.72 -1.31 10.81
CA ASP A 136 8.39 -0.07 10.41
C ASP A 136 9.57 0.29 11.34
#